data_AF-D3IL27-F1
#
_entry.id   AF-D3IL27-F1
#
_cell.length_a   1.000
_cell.length_b   1.000
_cell.length_c   1.000
_cell.angle_alpha   90.00
_cell.angle_beta   90.00
_cell.angle_gamma   90.00
#
_symmetry.space_group_name_H-M   'P 1'
#
loop_
_entity.id
_entity.type
_entity.pdbx_description
1 polymer ?
#
loop_
_entity_poly.entity_id
_entity_poly.type
_entity_poly.pdbx_seq_one_letter_code
_entity_poly.pdbx_strand_id
1 'polypeptide(L)'
;MEKMKKSGKIIFVVLGILLVLGTGVFTYLNHIPKAEAFGYESLVLCVTTFLFYRPFTKRGELEAILLNFVIILGVTAVVTVPEWTFNNIITAWGWSAIGFLVVCAISFIVRKTRLMDVENRPAEHN
;
A
#
# COMPACT_ATOMS: atom_id res chain seq x y z
N MET A 1 4.75 10.51 -19.63
CA MET A 1 4.79 9.34 -18.71
C MET A 1 4.79 9.92 -17.30
N GLU A 2 3.77 9.68 -16.46
CA GLU A 2 3.67 10.40 -15.17
C GLU A 2 4.82 10.04 -14.23
N LYS A 3 5.62 11.04 -13.85
CA LYS A 3 6.77 10.86 -12.97
C LYS A 3 6.50 11.56 -11.65
N MET A 4 6.66 10.88 -10.52
CA MET A 4 6.40 11.51 -9.23
C MET A 4 7.48 12.56 -8.91
N LYS A 5 7.06 13.76 -8.48
CA LYS A 5 7.98 14.84 -8.05
C LYS A 5 8.85 14.35 -6.90
N LYS A 6 10.09 14.84 -6.80
CA LYS A 6 11.04 14.47 -5.73
C LYS A 6 10.44 14.64 -4.33
N SER A 7 9.69 15.72 -4.11
CA SER A 7 8.93 15.98 -2.87
C SER A 7 7.86 14.92 -2.60
N GLY A 8 7.12 14.47 -3.63
CA GLY A 8 6.11 13.43 -3.51
C GLY A 8 6.72 12.08 -3.12
N LYS A 9 7.87 11.72 -3.70
CA LYS A 9 8.58 10.48 -3.34
C LYS A 9 8.99 10.45 -1.87
N ILE A 10 9.49 11.57 -1.35
CA ILE A 10 9.89 11.69 0.06
C ILE A 10 8.66 11.52 0.96
N ILE A 11 7.53 12.17 0.64
CA ILE A 11 6.29 12.06 1.41
C ILE A 11 5.83 10.60 1.47
N PHE A 12 5.81 9.89 0.34
CA PHE A 12 5.41 8.48 0.28
C PHE A 12 6.31 7.58 1.14
N VAL A 13 7.63 7.74 1.04
CA VAL A 13 8.59 6.96 1.83
C VAL A 13 8.45 7.26 3.32
N VAL A 14 8.31 8.53 3.70
CA VAL A 14 8.13 8.94 5.10
C VAL A 14 6.82 8.42 5.67
N LEU A 15 5.71 8.48 4.91
CA LEU A 15 4.44 7.89 5.32
C LEU A 15 4.55 6.38 5.49
N GLY A 16 5.27 5.68 4.61
CA GLY A 16 5.53 4.24 4.73
C GLY A 16 6.28 3.90 6.01
N ILE A 17 7.35 4.62 6.33
CA ILE A 17 8.15 4.42 7.54
C ILE A 17 7.33 4.73 8.80
N LEU A 18 6.58 5.84 8.81
CA LEU A 18 5.69 6.20 9.90
C LEU A 18 4.61 5.14 10.14
N LEU A 19 4.04 4.58 9.07
CA LEU A 19 3.04 3.52 9.19
C LEU A 19 3.63 2.28 9.87
N VAL A 20 4.81 1.82 9.41
CA VAL A 20 5.49 0.63 9.98
C VAL A 20 5.82 0.84 11.46
N LEU A 21 6.44 1.98 11.81
CA LEU A 21 6.80 2.30 13.19
C LEU A 21 5.56 2.45 14.07
N GLY A 22 4.54 3.15 13.58
CA GLY A 22 3.27 3.35 14.27
C GLY A 22 2.58 2.02 14.57
N THR A 23 2.53 1.10 13.60
CA THR A 23 1.95 -0.23 13.80
C THR A 23 2.76 -1.09 14.76
N GLY A 24 4.10 -1.05 14.68
CA GLY A 24 4.95 -1.78 15.62
C GLY A 24 4.76 -1.30 17.07
N VAL A 25 4.73 0.02 17.28
CA VAL A 25 4.49 0.61 18.61
C VAL A 25 3.07 0.33 19.10
N PHE A 26 2.07 0.42 18.23
CA PHE A 26 0.67 0.16 18.59
C PHE A 26 0.45 -1.30 19.01
N THR A 27 0.98 -2.25 18.26
CA THR A 27 0.91 -3.68 18.60
C THR A 27 1.64 -3.99 19.89
N TYR A 28 2.81 -3.37 20.11
CA TYR A 28 3.59 -3.53 21.33
C TYR A 28 2.86 -2.99 22.58
N LEU A 29 2.27 -1.80 22.50
CA LEU A 29 1.59 -1.16 23.62
C LEU A 29 0.25 -1.81 23.98
N ASN A 30 -0.47 -2.35 23.00
CA ASN A 30 -1.82 -2.91 23.22
C ASN A 30 -1.83 -4.43 23.44
N HIS A 31 -0.67 -5.10 23.46
CA HIS A 31 -0.56 -6.56 23.63
C HIS A 31 -1.55 -7.35 22.73
N ILE A 32 -1.70 -6.93 21.48
CA ILE A 32 -2.71 -7.48 20.58
C ILE A 32 -2.43 -8.98 20.37
N PRO A 33 -3.44 -9.86 20.54
CA PRO A 33 -3.27 -11.28 20.32
C PRO A 33 -2.85 -11.56 18.88
N LYS A 34 -1.94 -12.53 18.69
CA LYS A 34 -1.31 -12.84 17.39
C LYS A 34 -2.32 -13.09 16.26
N ALA A 35 -3.45 -13.70 16.57
CA ALA A 35 -4.51 -13.99 15.60
C ALA A 35 -5.16 -12.71 15.03
N GLU A 36 -5.33 -11.68 15.85
CA GLU A 36 -5.86 -10.38 15.39
C GLU A 36 -4.76 -9.55 14.73
N ALA A 37 -3.55 -9.58 15.29
CA ALA A 37 -2.38 -8.91 14.73
C ALA A 37 -2.13 -9.32 13.27
N PHE A 38 -2.35 -10.59 12.92
CA PHE A 38 -2.17 -11.11 11.57
C PHE A 38 -3.02 -10.39 10.49
N GLY A 39 -4.27 -10.08 10.82
CA GLY A 39 -5.16 -9.32 9.93
C GLY A 39 -4.67 -7.89 9.73
N TYR A 40 -4.35 -7.20 10.83
CA TYR A 40 -3.81 -5.85 10.79
C TYR A 40 -2.48 -5.76 10.04
N GLU A 41 -1.57 -6.72 10.26
CA GLU A 41 -0.30 -6.80 9.55
C GLU A 41 -0.51 -6.96 8.05
N SER A 42 -1.48 -7.75 7.60
CA SER A 42 -1.81 -7.92 6.17
C SER A 42 -2.29 -6.61 5.53
N LEU A 43 -3.13 -5.85 6.22
CA LEU A 43 -3.56 -4.51 5.78
C LEU A 43 -2.37 -3.55 5.69
N VAL A 44 -1.57 -3.49 6.75
CA VAL A 44 -0.42 -2.58 6.86
C VAL A 44 0.59 -2.89 5.77
N LEU A 45 0.90 -4.17 5.56
CA LEU A 45 1.82 -4.66 4.53
C LEU A 45 1.31 -4.31 3.13
N CYS A 46 0.00 -4.38 2.88
CA CYS A 46 -0.60 -3.92 1.62
C CYS A 46 -0.36 -2.42 1.37
N VAL A 47 -0.58 -1.59 2.38
CA VAL A 47 -0.45 -0.13 2.28
C VAL A 47 1.02 0.30 2.19
N THR A 48 1.91 -0.26 3.02
CA THR A 48 3.34 0.07 2.99
C THR A 48 3.98 -0.36 1.68
N THR A 49 3.66 -1.56 1.17
CA THR A 49 4.22 -2.03 -0.10
C THR A 49 3.82 -1.10 -1.25
N PHE A 50 2.58 -0.60 -1.26
CA PHE A 50 2.18 0.43 -2.21
C PHE A 50 2.97 1.73 -2.04
N LEU A 51 3.09 2.22 -0.80
CA LEU A 51 3.79 3.47 -0.49
C LEU A 51 5.25 3.44 -0.91
N PHE A 52 5.92 2.30 -0.76
CA PHE A 52 7.30 2.12 -1.24
C PHE A 52 7.36 1.85 -2.73
N TYR A 53 6.43 1.10 -3.32
CA TYR A 53 6.46 0.73 -4.74
C TYR A 53 6.09 1.89 -5.68
N ARG A 54 5.05 2.66 -5.35
CA ARG A 54 4.53 3.77 -6.16
C ARG A 54 5.58 4.82 -6.57
N PRO A 55 6.48 5.30 -5.70
CA PRO A 55 7.47 6.33 -6.08
C PRO A 55 8.57 5.84 -7.04
N PHE A 56 8.74 4.52 -7.20
CA PHE A 56 9.77 3.93 -8.07
C PHE A 56 9.19 3.27 -9.33
N THR A 57 7.89 2.94 -9.35
CA THR A 57 7.25 2.38 -10.54
C THR A 57 6.90 3.45 -11.57
N LYS A 58 7.06 3.11 -12.85
CA LYS A 58 6.60 3.93 -13.99
C LYS A 58 5.30 3.40 -14.60
N ARG A 59 4.69 2.39 -13.99
CA ARG A 59 3.45 1.75 -14.46
C ARG A 59 2.24 2.64 -14.20
N GLY A 60 1.17 2.42 -14.96
CA GLY A 60 -0.11 3.10 -14.74
C GLY A 60 -0.58 2.94 -13.29
N GLU A 61 -1.31 3.92 -12.76
CA GLU A 61 -1.79 3.90 -11.37
C GLU A 61 -2.57 2.63 -11.05
N LEU A 62 -3.50 2.28 -11.94
CA LEU A 62 -4.33 1.11 -11.79
C LEU A 62 -3.50 -0.19 -11.87
N GLU A 63 -2.54 -0.28 -12.80
CA GLU A 63 -1.63 -1.43 -12.89
C GLU A 63 -0.75 -1.59 -11.66
N ALA A 64 -0.26 -0.48 -11.09
CA ALA A 64 0.57 -0.51 -9.90
C ALA A 64 -0.22 -0.97 -8.67
N ILE A 65 -1.46 -0.50 -8.53
CA ILE A 65 -2.39 -0.89 -7.47
C ILE A 65 -2.75 -2.38 -7.59
N LEU A 66 -3.07 -2.84 -8.79
CA LEU A 66 -3.50 -4.22 -9.06
C LEU A 66 -2.34 -5.21 -8.88
N LEU A 67 -1.14 -4.86 -9.35
CA LEU A 67 0.06 -5.66 -9.13
C LEU A 67 0.39 -5.76 -7.63
N ASN A 68 0.31 -4.65 -6.90
CA ASN A 68 0.53 -4.67 -5.46
C ASN A 68 -0.47 -5.61 -4.77
N PHE A 69 -1.75 -5.52 -5.12
CA PHE A 69 -2.78 -6.39 -4.55
C PHE A 69 -2.50 -7.87 -4.81
N VAL A 70 -2.16 -8.25 -6.04
CA VAL A 70 -1.85 -9.64 -6.41
C VAL A 70 -0.61 -10.16 -5.67
N ILE A 71 0.43 -9.33 -5.54
CA ILE A 71 1.65 -9.70 -4.79
C ILE A 71 1.32 -9.95 -3.32
N ILE A 72 0.54 -9.09 -2.69
CA ILE A 72 0.16 -9.22 -1.27
C ILE A 72 -0.72 -10.44 -1.04
N LEU A 73 -1.66 -10.74 -1.94
CA LEU A 73 -2.43 -11.98 -1.89
C LEU A 73 -1.53 -13.22 -1.98
N GLY A 74 -0.53 -13.20 -2.86
CA GLY A 74 0.46 -14.28 -2.95
C GLY A 74 1.32 -14.41 -1.69
N VAL A 75 1.84 -13.30 -1.17
CA VAL A 75 2.67 -13.28 0.04
C VAL A 75 1.88 -13.75 1.25
N THR A 76 0.65 -13.25 1.46
CA THR A 76 -0.22 -13.71 2.56
C THR A 76 -0.59 -15.18 2.42
N ALA A 77 -0.78 -15.71 1.20
CA ALA A 77 -1.00 -17.15 0.98
C ALA A 77 0.23 -18.02 1.29
N VAL A 78 1.45 -17.50 1.12
CA VAL A 78 2.71 -18.21 1.45
C VAL A 78 3.10 -18.07 2.93
N VAL A 79 2.83 -16.91 3.55
CA VAL A 79 3.12 -16.70 4.98
C VAL A 79 2.14 -17.45 5.88
N THR A 80 0.91 -17.73 5.42
CA THR A 80 -0.07 -18.58 6.12
C THR A 80 0.26 -20.08 6.09
N VAL A 81 1.34 -20.51 5.45
CA VAL A 81 1.74 -21.93 5.32
C VAL A 81 1.87 -22.69 6.66
N PRO A 82 2.31 -22.10 7.79
CA PRO A 82 2.34 -22.82 9.07
C PRO A 82 0.96 -23.07 9.69
N GLU A 83 -0.05 -22.26 9.36
CA GLU A 83 -1.37 -22.26 9.99
C GLU A 83 -2.48 -22.18 8.92
N TRP A 84 -2.44 -23.11 7.95
CA TRP A 84 -3.33 -23.16 6.80
C TRP A 84 -4.78 -23.54 7.21
N THR A 85 -5.42 -22.66 7.96
CA THR A 85 -6.85 -22.71 8.25
C THR A 85 -7.56 -21.80 7.27
N PHE A 86 -8.65 -22.30 6.69
CA PHE A 86 -9.47 -21.54 5.73
C PHE A 86 -9.91 -20.19 6.31
N ASN A 87 -10.11 -20.14 7.63
CA ASN A 87 -10.45 -18.92 8.36
C ASN A 87 -9.33 -17.87 8.30
N ASN A 88 -8.08 -18.23 8.56
CA ASN A 88 -6.94 -17.30 8.53
C ASN A 88 -6.71 -16.70 7.14
N ILE A 89 -6.93 -17.49 6.08
CA ILE A 89 -6.82 -17.04 4.69
C ILE A 89 -7.91 -16.00 4.39
N ILE A 90 -9.17 -16.30 4.76
CA ILE A 90 -10.30 -15.37 4.58
C ILE A 90 -10.05 -14.07 5.35
N THR A 91 -9.59 -14.16 6.59
CA THR A 91 -9.27 -12.99 7.42
C THR A 91 -8.17 -12.15 6.76
N ALA A 92 -7.04 -12.73 6.38
CA ALA A 92 -5.94 -11.99 5.75
C ALA A 92 -6.34 -11.33 4.43
N TRP A 93 -7.13 -12.02 3.60
CA TRP A 93 -7.62 -11.47 2.33
C TRP A 93 -8.66 -10.37 2.55
N GLY A 94 -9.54 -10.53 3.55
CA GLY A 94 -10.48 -9.49 3.97
C GLY A 94 -9.78 -8.21 4.41
N TRP A 95 -8.75 -8.31 5.25
CA TRP A 95 -7.94 -7.17 5.67
C TRP A 95 -7.09 -6.59 4.53
N SER A 96 -6.60 -7.42 3.61
CA SER A 96 -5.92 -6.98 2.40
C SER A 96 -6.84 -6.18 1.47
N ALA A 97 -8.12 -6.55 1.37
CA ALA A 97 -9.13 -5.79 0.62
C ALA A 97 -9.40 -4.41 1.25
N ILE A 98 -9.41 -4.33 2.59
CA ILE A 98 -9.48 -3.04 3.29
C ILE A 98 -8.22 -2.20 3.00
N GLY A 99 -7.02 -2.81 3.05
CA GLY A 99 -5.77 -2.16 2.66
C GLY A 99 -5.78 -1.66 1.21
N PHE A 100 -6.40 -2.41 0.30
CA PHE A 100 -6.59 -2.00 -1.10
C PHE A 100 -7.46 -0.74 -1.22
N LEU A 101 -8.57 -0.66 -0.48
CA LEU A 101 -9.40 0.55 -0.45
C LEU A 101 -8.62 1.78 0.04
N VAL A 102 -7.78 1.61 1.06
CA VAL A 102 -6.89 2.66 1.56
C VAL A 102 -5.90 3.10 0.49
N VAL A 103 -5.26 2.16 -0.21
CA VAL A 103 -4.36 2.45 -1.33
C VAL A 103 -5.05 3.22 -2.45
N CYS A 104 -6.28 2.84 -2.80
CA CYS A 104 -7.11 3.57 -3.77
C CYS A 104 -7.41 5.00 -3.30
N ALA A 105 -7.76 5.20 -2.02
CA ALA A 105 -8.01 6.52 -1.45
C ALA A 105 -6.74 7.40 -1.47
N ILE A 106 -5.58 6.85 -1.09
CA ILE A 106 -4.29 7.55 -1.17
C ILE A 106 -4.00 7.98 -2.61
N SER A 107 -4.21 7.07 -3.57
CA SER A 107 -4.01 7.34 -4.99
C SER A 107 -4.92 8.46 -5.51
N PHE A 108 -6.19 8.45 -5.10
CA PHE A 108 -7.14 9.52 -5.40
C PHE A 108 -6.71 10.88 -4.84
N ILE A 109 -6.25 10.93 -3.58
CA ILE A 109 -5.74 12.16 -2.94
C ILE A 109 -4.52 12.68 -3.69
N VAL A 110 -3.60 11.79 -4.08
CA VAL A 110 -2.36 12.13 -4.80
C VAL A 110 -2.66 12.70 -6.19
N ARG A 111 -3.66 12.16 -6.87
CA ARG A 111 -4.17 12.68 -8.14
C ARG A 111 -4.81 14.07 -7.96
N LYS A 112 -5.61 14.26 -6.91
CA LYS A 112 -6.28 15.55 -6.61
C LYS A 112 -5.28 16.64 -6.21
N THR A 113 -4.21 16.28 -5.52
CA THR A 113 -3.19 17.21 -5.02
C THR A 113 -2.08 17.51 -6.05
N ARG A 114 -2.15 16.95 -7.27
CA ARG A 114 -1.13 17.09 -8.33
C ARG A 114 0.29 16.81 -7.84
N LEU A 115 0.45 15.83 -6.93
CA LEU A 115 1.77 15.40 -6.45
C LEU A 115 2.56 14.61 -7.51
N MET A 116 1.88 14.18 -8.57
CA MET A 116 2.49 13.65 -9.78
C MET A 116 2.87 14.81 -10.70
N ASP A 117 4.10 14.78 -11.20
CA ASP A 117 4.55 15.66 -12.27
C ASP A 117 3.83 15.17 -13.53
N VAL A 118 2.62 15.69 -13.74
CA VAL A 118 2.01 15.70 -15.06
C VAL A 118 2.92 16.59 -15.85
N GLU A 119 3.91 15.97 -16.50
CA GLU A 119 4.73 16.58 -17.54
C GLU A 119 3.80 17.49 -18.34
N ASN A 120 4.02 18.79 -18.22
CA ASN A 120 3.34 19.78 -19.02
C ASN A 120 3.35 19.25 -20.44
N ARG A 121 2.18 18.91 -20.99
CA ARG A 121 2.04 18.95 -22.44
C ARG A 121 2.57 20.33 -22.84
N PRO A 122 3.46 20.45 -23.83
CA PRO A 122 3.76 21.77 -24.36
C PRO A 122 2.40 22.36 -24.73
N ALA A 123 2.17 23.61 -24.35
CA ALA A 123 1.03 24.35 -24.84
C ALA A 123 0.99 24.16 -26.36
N GLU A 124 0.00 23.42 -26.87
CA GLU A 124 -0.38 23.51 -28.27
C GLU A 124 -1.00 24.90 -28.41
N HIS A 125 -0.10 25.87 -28.60
CA HIS A 125 -0.42 27.06 -29.32
C HIS A 125 -0.32 26.67 -30.80
N ASN A 126 -1.47 26.46 -31.42
CA ASN A 126 -1.73 26.70 -32.85
C ASN A 126 -3.23 26.84 -33.04
#